data_AF-A0A833RM35-F1
#
_entry.id   AF-A0A833RM35-F1
#
_cell.length_a   1.000
_cell.length_b   1.000
_cell.length_c   1.000
_cell.angle_alpha   90.00
_cell.angle_beta   90.00
_cell.angle_gamma   90.00
#
_symmetry.space_group_name_H-M   'P 1'
#
loop_
_entity.id
_entity.type
_entity.pdbx_description
1 polymer ?
#
loop_
_entity_poly.entity_id
_entity_poly.type
_entity_poly.pdbx_seq_one_letter_code
_entity_poly.pdbx_strand_id
1 'polypeptide(L)'
;MIIGHESSGVVVKLGKNVKNLKVGDRVAIEPGVSCRMCKFCKEGRYNLCKDMIFCATPPVHGNLRRFYKHAADFCFNRHLFWYSRHSSTLIIVSTTVWIFYVHSINFYVFMSSNFQQMHKNPE
;
A
#
# COMPACT_ATOMS: atom_id res chain seq x y z
N MET A 1 -1.22 0.33 -19.71
CA MET A 1 -1.71 0.65 -18.36
C MET A 1 -2.24 -0.62 -17.70
N ILE A 2 -2.00 -0.83 -16.40
CA ILE A 2 -2.60 -1.94 -15.62
C ILE A 2 -3.60 -1.30 -14.66
N ILE A 3 -4.78 -1.89 -14.47
CA ILE A 3 -5.83 -1.36 -13.59
C ILE A 3 -5.71 -1.94 -12.17
N GLY A 4 -6.60 -1.52 -11.27
CA GLY A 4 -6.63 -1.99 -9.88
C GLY A 4 -6.15 -0.94 -8.89
N HIS A 5 -7.11 -0.34 -8.18
CA HIS A 5 -6.89 0.66 -7.13
C HIS A 5 -7.18 0.10 -5.72
N GLU A 6 -7.55 -1.18 -5.62
CA GLU A 6 -7.92 -1.83 -4.36
C GLU A 6 -7.48 -3.29 -4.45
N SER A 7 -6.65 -3.74 -3.49
CA SER A 7 -6.17 -5.13 -3.46
C SER A 7 -5.65 -5.54 -2.09
N SER A 8 -5.62 -6.85 -1.85
CA SER A 8 -4.85 -7.48 -0.77
C SER A 8 -3.92 -8.53 -1.35
N GLY A 9 -2.89 -8.88 -0.61
CA GLY A 9 -1.89 -9.83 -1.07
C GLY A 9 -1.10 -10.48 0.06
N VAL A 10 -0.15 -11.33 -0.34
CA VAL A 10 0.81 -11.97 0.54
C VAL A 10 2.18 -11.34 0.29
N VAL A 11 2.86 -10.95 1.37
CA VAL A 11 4.23 -10.43 1.28
C VAL A 11 5.17 -11.56 0.87
N VAL A 12 5.90 -11.38 -0.24
CA VAL A 12 6.90 -12.38 -0.70
C VAL A 12 8.33 -11.93 -0.53
N LYS A 13 8.56 -10.62 -0.50
CA LYS A 13 9.90 -10.05 -0.36
C LYS A 13 9.79 -8.69 0.30
N LEU A 14 10.73 -8.44 1.20
CA LEU A 14 10.84 -7.20 1.95
C LEU A 14 12.13 -6.49 1.57
N GLY A 15 12.07 -5.17 1.50
CA GLY A 15 13.25 -4.32 1.49
C GLY A 15 13.95 -4.39 2.85
N LYS A 16 15.28 -4.20 2.85
CA LYS A 16 16.14 -4.36 4.04
C LYS A 16 15.69 -3.54 5.25
N ASN A 17 15.01 -2.40 5.03
CA ASN A 17 14.60 -1.48 6.09
C ASN A 17 13.14 -1.65 6.53
N VAL A 18 12.41 -2.64 6.00
CA VAL A 18 11.02 -2.89 6.40
C VAL A 18 11.03 -3.73 7.69
N LYS A 19 10.51 -3.16 8.78
CA LYS A 19 10.50 -3.81 10.11
C LYS A 19 9.10 -4.21 10.60
N ASN A 20 8.05 -3.63 10.00
CA ASN A 20 6.66 -3.76 10.44
C ASN A 20 5.88 -4.90 9.78
N LEU A 21 6.49 -5.59 8.80
CA LEU A 21 5.88 -6.69 8.04
C LEU A 21 6.85 -7.87 7.96
N LYS A 22 6.32 -9.07 7.75
CA LYS A 22 7.08 -10.31 7.53
C LYS A 22 6.65 -10.98 6.22
N VAL A 23 7.56 -11.74 5.61
CA VAL A 23 7.22 -12.60 4.48
C VAL A 23 6.16 -13.61 4.93
N GLY A 24 5.11 -13.80 4.13
CA GLY A 24 3.94 -14.58 4.45
C GLY A 24 2.77 -13.79 5.07
N ASP A 25 2.99 -12.54 5.50
CA ASP A 25 1.90 -11.70 6.01
C ASP A 25 0.87 -11.44 4.91
N ARG A 26 -0.41 -11.60 5.27
CA ARG A 26 -1.53 -11.13 4.46
C ARG A 26 -1.76 -9.67 4.76
N VAL A 27 -1.62 -8.83 3.74
CA VAL A 27 -1.70 -7.38 3.86
C VAL A 27 -2.79 -6.82 2.95
N ALA A 28 -3.51 -5.84 3.47
CA ALA A 28 -4.27 -4.91 2.66
C ALA A 28 -3.35 -3.82 2.13
N ILE A 29 -3.58 -3.40 0.89
CA ILE A 29 -2.77 -2.38 0.22
C ILE A 29 -3.59 -1.09 0.15
N GLU A 30 -3.10 -0.03 0.78
CA GLU A 30 -3.63 1.32 0.55
C GLU A 30 -3.13 1.84 -0.80
N PRO A 31 -4.01 2.33 -1.69
CA PRO A 31 -3.60 2.65 -3.06
C PRO A 31 -2.74 3.89 -3.20
N GLY A 32 -2.88 4.82 -2.25
CA GLY A 32 -2.21 6.11 -2.26
C GLY A 32 -0.90 6.05 -1.49
N VAL A 33 0.19 6.48 -2.13
CA VAL A 33 1.48 6.68 -1.46
C VAL A 33 1.80 8.16 -1.48
N SER A 34 1.91 8.75 -0.29
CA SER A 34 2.22 10.18 -0.13
C SER A 34 3.72 10.47 -0.22
N CYS A 35 4.10 11.74 -0.38
CA CYS A 35 5.51 12.14 -0.46
C CYS A 35 6.26 12.06 0.87
N ARG A 36 5.56 11.92 2.01
CA ARG A 36 6.10 11.84 3.39
C ARG A 36 6.82 13.09 3.90
N MET A 37 7.02 14.11 3.07
CA MET A 37 7.85 15.28 3.42
C MET A 37 7.06 16.59 3.57
N CYS A 38 5.89 16.70 2.94
CA CYS A 38 5.09 17.93 2.99
C CYS A 38 4.47 18.15 4.38
N LYS A 39 4.04 19.39 4.65
CA LYS A 39 3.40 19.78 5.92
C LYS A 39 2.24 18.85 6.29
N PHE A 40 1.36 18.55 5.33
CA PHE A 40 0.23 17.66 5.56
C PHE A 40 0.64 16.23 5.94
N CYS A 41 1.67 15.68 5.30
CA CYS A 41 2.20 14.36 5.67
C CYS A 41 2.75 14.35 7.09
N LYS A 42 3.52 15.38 7.46
CA LYS A 42 4.10 15.51 8.81
C LYS A 42 3.05 15.70 9.90
N GLU A 43 1.92 16.31 9.56
CA GLU A 43 0.75 16.48 10.45
C GLU A 43 -0.17 15.25 10.49
N GLY A 44 0.20 14.14 9.82
CA GLY A 44 -0.61 12.93 9.73
C GLY A 44 -1.81 13.02 8.76
N ARG A 45 -1.99 14.16 8.08
CA ARG A 45 -3.04 14.41 7.08
C ARG A 45 -2.53 14.11 5.67
N TYR A 46 -1.87 12.98 5.49
CA TYR A 46 -1.19 12.63 4.23
C TYR A 46 -2.15 12.54 3.03
N ASN A 47 -3.44 12.33 3.27
CA ASN A 47 -4.50 12.38 2.25
C ASN A 47 -4.61 13.75 1.54
N LEU A 48 -4.10 14.83 2.15
CA LEU A 48 -4.04 16.18 1.55
C LEU A 48 -2.70 16.44 0.82
N CYS A 49 -1.85 15.42 0.67
CA CYS A 49 -0.59 15.54 -0.04
C CYS A 49 -0.85 15.83 -1.53
N LYS A 50 -0.32 16.96 -2.03
CA LYS A 50 -0.41 17.33 -3.46
C LYS A 50 0.37 16.37 -4.36
N ASP A 51 1.43 15.78 -3.83
CA ASP A 51 2.29 14.81 -4.53
C ASP A 51 1.86 13.35 -4.28
N MET A 52 0.60 13.13 -3.90
CA MET A 52 0.07 11.79 -3.71
C MET A 52 0.07 11.02 -5.03
N ILE A 53 0.59 9.79 -4.99
CA ILE A 53 0.54 8.87 -6.14
C ILE A 53 -0.45 7.76 -5.83
N PHE A 54 -1.45 7.60 -6.70
CA PHE A 54 -2.39 6.49 -6.64
C PHE A 54 -2.05 5.42 -7.67
N CYS A 55 -2.20 4.15 -7.28
CA CYS A 55 -2.16 3.06 -8.24
C CYS A 55 -3.38 3.13 -9.18
N ALA A 56 -3.20 2.67 -10.43
CA ALA A 56 -4.18 2.76 -11.52
C ALA A 56 -4.57 4.19 -11.98
N THR A 57 -3.76 5.20 -11.67
CA THR A 57 -3.89 6.55 -12.26
C THR A 57 -2.72 6.80 -13.21
N PRO A 58 -2.94 7.10 -14.51
CA PRO A 58 -1.86 7.42 -15.44
C PRO A 58 -0.91 8.49 -14.89
N PRO A 59 0.43 8.31 -15.01
CA PRO A 59 1.16 7.25 -15.71
C PRO A 59 1.42 5.96 -14.89
N VAL A 60 0.84 5.82 -13.71
CA VAL A 60 1.14 4.76 -12.74
C VAL A 60 0.25 3.53 -12.93
N HIS A 61 0.89 2.36 -12.98
CA HIS A 61 0.20 1.08 -13.08
C HIS A 61 -0.53 0.70 -11.77
N GLY A 62 -1.69 0.06 -11.92
CA GLY A 62 -2.47 -0.54 -10.84
C GLY A 62 -1.93 -1.87 -10.34
N ASN A 63 -2.66 -2.43 -9.38
CA ASN A 63 -2.26 -3.60 -8.60
C ASN A 63 -2.90 -4.92 -9.08
N LEU A 64 -3.76 -4.93 -10.11
CA LEU A 64 -4.32 -6.16 -10.70
C LEU A 64 -3.29 -6.89 -11.58
N ARG A 65 -2.24 -7.41 -10.95
CA ARG A 65 -1.15 -8.18 -11.56
C ARG A 65 -0.49 -9.09 -10.54
N ARG A 66 0.02 -10.26 -10.95
CA ARG A 66 0.56 -11.30 -10.05
C ARG A 66 1.57 -10.80 -9.01
N PHE A 67 2.42 -9.85 -9.36
CA PHE A 67 3.44 -9.28 -8.47
C PHE A 67 3.38 -7.76 -8.44
N TYR A 68 3.20 -7.12 -7.29
CA TYR A 68 3.11 -5.67 -7.17
C TYR A 68 4.14 -5.12 -6.17
N LYS A 69 4.80 -4.01 -6.50
CA LYS A 69 5.74 -3.36 -5.58
C LYS A 69 5.03 -2.22 -4.89
N HIS A 70 4.96 -2.27 -3.56
CA HIS A 70 4.27 -1.25 -2.77
C HIS A 70 5.06 -0.85 -1.53
N ALA A 71 4.64 0.25 -0.90
CA ALA A 71 5.36 0.86 0.19
C ALA A 71 4.88 0.22 1.49
N ALA A 72 5.83 -0.19 2.34
CA ALA A 72 5.52 -0.99 3.52
C ALA A 72 4.64 -0.27 4.55
N ASP A 73 4.73 1.06 4.59
CA ASP A 73 3.95 1.94 5.45
C ASP A 73 2.49 2.08 5.01
N PHE A 74 2.17 1.69 3.77
CA PHE A 74 0.83 1.68 3.19
C PHE A 74 0.31 0.24 2.99
N CYS A 75 0.90 -0.72 3.69
CA CYS A 75 0.48 -2.12 3.71
C CYS A 75 0.19 -2.56 5.14
N PHE A 76 -1.06 -2.94 5.40
CA PHE A 76 -1.54 -3.22 6.74
C PHE A 76 -1.88 -4.69 6.89
N ASN A 77 -1.26 -5.36 7.85
CA ASN A 77 -1.65 -6.71 8.23
C ASN A 77 -2.96 -6.69 9.05
N ARG A 78 -3.60 -7.86 9.17
CA ARG A 78 -4.87 -8.04 9.89
C ARG A 78 -4.83 -7.53 11.35
N HIS A 79 -3.68 -7.63 12.03
CA HIS A 79 -3.54 -7.20 13.41
C HIS A 79 -3.41 -5.67 13.56
N LEU A 80 -2.65 -5.02 12.67
CA LEU A 80 -2.45 -3.56 12.68
C LEU A 80 -3.65 -2.79 12.15
N PHE A 81 -4.46 -3.41 11.29
CA PHE A 81 -5.67 -2.81 10.74
C PHE A 81 -6.68 -2.39 11.83
N TRP A 82 -6.83 -3.20 12.88
CA TRP A 82 -7.76 -2.89 13.96
C TRP A 82 -7.30 -1.69 14.81
N TYR A 83 -5.99 -1.50 14.96
CA TYR A 83 -5.40 -0.44 15.78
C TYR A 83 -5.42 0.93 15.09
N SER A 84 -5.30 0.99 13.75
CA SER A 84 -5.34 2.25 13.00
C SER A 84 -6.69 2.97 13.02
N ARG A 85 -7.75 2.36 13.57
CA ARG A 85 -9.11 2.93 13.64
C ARG A 85 -9.27 4.17 14.53
N HIS A 86 -8.28 4.54 15.34
CA HIS A 86 -8.37 5.73 16.20
C HIS A 86 -7.86 7.03 15.55
N SER A 87 -7.26 6.97 14.36
CA SER A 87 -6.85 8.16 13.60
C SER A 87 -7.80 8.36 12.42
N SER A 88 -8.41 9.53 12.32
CA SER A 88 -9.59 9.87 11.51
C SER A 88 -9.40 9.84 9.98
N THR A 89 -8.45 9.09 9.43
CA THR A 89 -8.18 8.97 7.99
C THR A 89 -9.05 7.85 7.40
N LEU A 90 -10.37 8.05 7.46
CA LEU A 90 -11.41 7.15 6.97
C LEU A 90 -11.87 7.59 5.58
N ILE A 91 -11.26 7.08 4.49
CA ILE A 91 -11.93 7.11 3.17
C ILE A 91 -11.84 5.77 2.41
N ILE A 92 -10.81 4.93 2.57
CA ILE A 92 -10.70 3.66 1.78
C ILE A 92 -10.81 2.40 2.66
N VAL A 93 -10.89 2.56 3.99
CA VAL A 93 -10.68 1.48 4.96
C VAL A 93 -11.95 0.64 5.26
N SER A 94 -13.13 1.13 4.88
CA SER A 94 -14.40 0.41 5.14
C SER A 94 -14.59 -0.81 4.23
N THR A 95 -14.14 -0.74 2.98
CA THR A 95 -14.21 -1.86 2.01
C THR A 95 -13.07 -2.85 2.16
N THR A 96 -11.98 -2.48 2.86
CA THR A 96 -10.78 -3.31 2.98
C THR A 96 -10.97 -4.58 3.82
N VAL A 97 -11.89 -4.56 4.79
CA VAL A 97 -12.30 -5.78 5.53
C VAL A 97 -12.89 -6.81 4.56
N TRP A 98 -13.62 -6.34 3.54
CA TRP A 98 -14.19 -7.17 2.48
C TRP A 98 -13.11 -7.67 1.51
N ILE A 99 -12.10 -6.85 1.20
CA ILE A 99 -10.97 -7.24 0.32
C ILE A 99 -10.19 -8.44 0.88
N PHE A 100 -10.02 -8.55 2.20
CA PHE A 100 -9.41 -9.74 2.81
C PHE A 100 -10.24 -11.02 2.62
N TYR A 101 -11.56 -10.90 2.46
CA TYR A 101 -12.49 -12.01 2.41
C TYR A 101 -12.90 -12.40 0.99
N VAL A 102 -12.87 -11.48 0.01
CA VAL A 102 -13.60 -11.69 -1.25
C VAL A 102 -12.72 -12.01 -2.45
N HIS A 103 -11.42 -11.72 -2.47
CA HIS A 103 -10.59 -12.10 -3.63
C HIS A 103 -9.27 -12.74 -3.23
N SER A 104 -9.30 -14.08 -3.15
CA SER A 104 -8.16 -15.00 -3.08
C SER A 104 -7.32 -15.02 -4.36
N ILE A 105 -7.05 -13.86 -4.97
CA ILE A 105 -6.08 -13.77 -6.05
C ILE A 105 -4.72 -13.58 -5.38
N ASN A 106 -3.82 -14.55 -5.52
CA ASN A 106 -2.49 -14.54 -4.92
C ASN A 106 -1.65 -13.39 -5.52
N PHE A 107 -1.84 -12.19 -4.98
CA PHE A 107 -1.02 -11.04 -5.28
C PHE A 107 0.18 -11.04 -4.36
N TYR A 108 1.35 -11.12 -4.96
CA TYR A 108 2.61 -11.17 -4.25
C TYR A 108 3.21 -9.79 -4.19
N VAL A 109 3.41 -9.28 -2.98
CA VAL A 109 3.79 -7.88 -2.80
C VAL A 109 5.25 -7.75 -2.39
N PHE A 110 5.99 -6.92 -3.14
CA PHE A 110 7.35 -6.50 -2.85
C PHE A 110 7.30 -5.21 -2.05
N MET A 111 7.74 -5.25 -0.80
CA MET A 111 7.74 -4.06 0.04
C MET A 111 9.04 -3.28 -0.13
N SER A 112 8.96 -2.01 -0.52
CA SER A 112 10.11 -1.10 -0.47
C SER A 112 9.90 -0.07 0.63
N SER A 113 10.99 0.29 1.31
CA SER A 113 11.02 1.40 2.27
C SER A 113 11.17 2.77 1.61
N ASN A 114 11.39 2.82 0.29
CA ASN A 114 11.80 4.05 -0.38
C ASN A 114 10.94 4.33 -1.61
N PHE A 115 10.16 5.40 -1.54
CA PHE A 115 9.24 5.87 -2.59
C PHE A 115 9.92 5.98 -3.96
N GLN A 116 11.13 6.53 -3.99
CA GLN A 116 11.89 6.74 -5.22
C GLN A 116 12.35 5.43 -5.88
N GLN A 117 12.45 4.34 -5.11
CA GLN A 117 12.78 3.02 -5.66
C GLN A 117 11.56 2.31 -6.27
N MET A 118 10.34 2.80 -6.06
CA MET A 118 9.13 2.15 -6.56
C MET A 118 8.91 2.36 -8.05
N HIS A 119 9.41 3.48 -8.59
CA HIS A 119 9.27 3.87 -9.99
C HIS A 119 10.53 3.64 -10.83
N LYS A 120 11.64 3.20 -10.22
CA LYS A 120 12.82 2.70 -10.94
C LYS A 120 12.67 1.19 -11.16
N ASN A 121 13.09 0.71 -12.33
CA ASN A 121 12.88 -0.65 -12.83
C ASN A 121 13.07 -1.73 -11.74
N PRO A 122 12.23 -2.77 -11.72
CA PRO A 122 12.43 -3.90 -10.82
C PRO A 122 13.65 -4.69 -11.29
N GLU A 123 14.74 -4.63 -10.53
CA GLU A 123 15.71 -5.73 -10.47
C GLU A 123 15.22 -6.81 -9.48
#